data_AF-A0A526YH33-F1
#
_entry.id   AF-A0A526YH33-F1
#
_cell.length_a   1.000
_cell.length_b   1.000
_cell.length_c   1.000
_cell.angle_alpha   90.00
_cell.angle_beta   90.00
_cell.angle_gamma   90.00
#
_symmetry.space_group_name_H-M   'P 1'
#
loop_
_entity.id
_entity.type
_entity.pdbx_description
1 polymer ?
#
loop_
_entity_poly.entity_id
_entity_poly.type
_entity_poly.pdbx_seq_one_letter_code
_entity_poly.pdbx_strand_id
1 'polypeptide(L)'
;LEVANKVYIKSDDQVATGDSGTFDMKTEVLVLSGSKVVLSQGDNVLVGCKLTVQMKSGLAQVDPCGGGRVMMSITPPKSGAANP
;
A
#
# COMPACT_ATOMS: atom_id res chain seq x y z
N LEU A 1 17.74 -3.83 -0.81
CA LEU A 1 17.30 -4.54 -2.03
C LEU A 1 16.54 -3.54 -2.90
N GLU A 2 16.76 -3.54 -4.21
CA GLU A 2 16.07 -2.64 -5.14
C GLU A 2 15.50 -3.43 -6.31
N VAL A 3 14.30 -3.06 -6.75
CA VAL A 3 13.56 -3.67 -7.86
C VAL A 3 13.01 -2.56 -8.75
N ALA A 4 13.18 -2.70 -10.06
CA ALA A 4 12.70 -1.79 -11.08
C ALA A 4 11.78 -2.51 -12.08
N ASN A 5 11.01 -1.74 -12.86
CA ASN A 5 10.10 -2.23 -13.90
C ASN A 5 8.97 -3.11 -13.37
N LYS A 6 8.04 -2.47 -12.65
CA LYS A 6 6.79 -3.05 -12.13
C LYS A 6 7.03 -4.00 -10.96
N VAL A 7 6.80 -3.49 -9.76
CA VAL A 7 6.91 -4.20 -8.50
C VAL A 7 5.54 -4.73 -8.10
N TYR A 8 5.51 -5.99 -7.67
CA TYR A 8 4.36 -6.65 -7.08
C TYR A 8 4.80 -7.34 -5.80
N ILE A 9 4.20 -6.96 -4.69
CA ILE A 9 4.46 -7.53 -3.36
C ILE A 9 3.14 -8.05 -2.83
N LYS A 10 3.16 -9.27 -2.28
CA LYS A 10 2.01 -9.90 -1.64
C LYS A 10 2.43 -10.43 -0.28
N SER A 11 1.67 -10.09 0.74
CA SER A 11 1.80 -10.61 2.11
C SER A 11 0.41 -10.84 2.67
N ASP A 12 0.07 -12.08 2.99
CA ASP A 12 -1.27 -12.44 3.51
C ASP A 12 -2.42 -11.88 2.64
N ASP A 13 -3.22 -10.98 3.22
CA ASP A 13 -4.36 -10.28 2.59
C ASP A 13 -3.95 -8.95 1.92
N GLN A 14 -2.68 -8.57 2.00
CA GLN A 14 -2.13 -7.33 1.46
C GLN A 14 -1.41 -7.54 0.14
N VAL A 15 -1.70 -6.67 -0.82
CA VAL A 15 -1.03 -6.59 -2.12
C VAL A 15 -0.60 -5.17 -2.38
N ALA A 16 0.68 -4.95 -2.67
CA ALA A 16 1.23 -3.65 -3.00
C ALA A 16 1.87 -3.67 -4.38
N THR A 17 1.56 -2.68 -5.21
CA THR A 17 2.08 -2.55 -6.58
C THR A 17 2.59 -1.15 -6.85
N GLY A 18 3.66 -1.04 -7.65
CA GLY A 18 4.28 0.22 -8.06
C GLY A 18 5.25 0.01 -9.22
N ASP A 19 5.89 1.07 -9.70
CA ASP A 19 6.83 0.98 -10.83
C ASP A 19 8.23 0.54 -10.37
N SER A 20 8.63 0.97 -9.17
CA SER A 20 9.89 0.62 -8.51
C SER A 20 9.69 0.40 -7.02
N GLY A 21 10.62 -0.30 -6.40
CA GLY A 21 10.56 -0.62 -4.99
C GLY A 21 11.94 -0.79 -4.37
N THR A 22 12.11 -0.31 -3.15
CA THR A 22 13.32 -0.49 -2.36
C THR A 22 12.96 -1.05 -0.99
N PHE A 23 13.79 -1.94 -0.48
CA PHE A 23 13.67 -2.49 0.86
C PHE A 23 14.99 -2.33 1.59
N ASP A 24 14.97 -1.57 2.68
CA ASP A 24 16.09 -1.46 3.60
C ASP A 24 15.91 -2.50 4.72
N MET A 25 16.76 -3.52 4.72
CA MET A 25 16.72 -4.60 5.70
C MET A 25 17.19 -4.16 7.09
N LYS A 26 17.98 -3.08 7.22
CA LYS A 26 18.44 -2.60 8.52
C LYS A 26 17.32 -1.89 9.27
N THR A 27 16.58 -1.04 8.57
CA THR A 27 15.46 -0.28 9.14
C THR A 27 14.12 -0.99 8.99
N GLU A 28 14.07 -2.05 8.19
CA GLU A 28 12.85 -2.80 7.82
C GLU A 28 11.78 -1.90 7.20
N VAL A 29 12.24 -1.00 6.31
CA VAL A 29 11.39 -0.05 5.58
C VAL A 29 11.29 -0.48 4.13
N LEU A 30 10.05 -0.66 3.68
CA LEU A 30 9.69 -0.87 2.28
C LEU A 30 9.20 0.44 1.68
N VAL A 31 9.73 0.83 0.53
CA VAL A 31 9.24 1.97 -0.25
C VAL A 31 8.87 1.49 -1.64
N LEU A 32 7.64 1.75 -2.07
CA LEU A 32 7.22 1.64 -3.46
C LEU A 32 7.03 3.04 -4.05
N SER A 33 7.35 3.21 -5.32
CA SER A 33 7.19 4.48 -6.02
C SER A 33 6.81 4.25 -7.48
N GLY A 34 6.14 5.23 -8.08
CA GLY A 34 5.75 5.18 -9.48
C GLY A 34 4.70 6.20 -9.84
N SER A 35 4.24 6.15 -11.08
CA SER A 35 3.11 6.97 -11.58
C SER A 35 1.79 6.55 -10.94
N LYS A 36 1.69 5.30 -10.49
CA LYS A 36 0.56 4.75 -9.74
C LYS A 36 1.05 3.68 -8.78
N VAL A 37 0.83 3.91 -7.49
CA VAL A 37 1.06 2.94 -6.44
C VAL A 37 -0.28 2.54 -5.86
N VAL A 38 -0.53 1.23 -5.75
CA VAL A 38 -1.78 0.68 -5.21
C VAL A 38 -1.44 -0.26 -4.08
N LEU A 39 -2.05 -0.03 -2.92
CA LEU A 39 -2.08 -0.95 -1.79
C LEU A 39 -3.50 -1.48 -1.65
N SER A 40 -3.67 -2.79 -1.65
CA SER A 40 -4.95 -3.46 -1.41
C SER A 40 -4.83 -4.31 -0.15
N GLN A 41 -5.85 -4.27 0.71
CA GLN A 41 -5.99 -5.15 1.86
C GLN A 41 -7.42 -5.70 1.89
N GLY A 42 -7.60 -6.95 1.49
CA GLY A 42 -8.95 -7.50 1.22
C GLY A 42 -9.70 -6.63 0.21
N ASP A 43 -10.86 -6.11 0.62
CA ASP A 43 -11.71 -5.22 -0.20
C ASP A 43 -11.35 -3.72 -0.07
N ASN A 44 -10.33 -3.38 0.74
CA ASN A 44 -9.86 -2.01 0.91
C ASN A 44 -8.77 -1.69 -0.10
N VAL A 45 -8.78 -0.47 -0.65
CA VAL A 45 -7.81 -0.03 -1.66
C VAL A 45 -7.33 1.38 -1.36
N LEU A 46 -6.02 1.58 -1.32
CA LEU A 46 -5.33 2.88 -1.31
C LEU A 46 -4.58 3.08 -2.62
N VAL A 47 -4.67 4.30 -3.16
CA VAL A 47 -3.97 4.71 -4.38
C VAL A 47 -3.23 6.03 -4.17
N GLY A 48 -1.98 6.07 -4.60
CA GLY A 48 -1.11 7.26 -4.61
C GLY A 48 0.05 7.09 -5.59
N CYS A 49 1.18 7.75 -5.32
CA CYS A 49 2.41 7.62 -6.12
C CYS A 49 3.62 7.11 -5.34
N LYS A 50 3.55 7.12 -4.00
CA LYS A 50 4.57 6.53 -3.15
C LYS A 50 3.89 5.87 -1.96
N LEU A 51 4.34 4.66 -1.64
CA LEU A 51 3.95 3.93 -0.43
C LEU A 51 5.22 3.70 0.38
N THR A 52 5.20 4.08 1.65
CA THR A 52 6.25 3.78 2.62
C THR A 52 5.65 2.92 3.72
N VAL A 53 6.24 1.76 3.99
CA VAL A 53 5.77 0.86 5.05
C VAL A 53 6.90 0.51 6.00
N GLN A 54 6.69 0.73 7.29
CA GLN A 54 7.54 0.23 8.35
C GLN A 54 7.06 -1.16 8.76
N MET A 55 7.82 -2.21 8.44
CA MET A 55 7.41 -3.59 8.70
C MET A 55 7.35 -3.91 10.20
N LYS A 56 8.21 -3.28 11.03
CA LYS A 56 8.21 -3.47 12.49
C LYS A 56 6.92 -3.01 13.18
N SER A 57 6.40 -1.86 12.75
CA SER A 57 5.23 -1.22 13.37
C SER A 57 3.94 -1.47 12.60
N GLY A 58 4.03 -1.91 11.34
CA GLY A 58 2.89 -2.03 10.42
C GLY A 58 2.39 -0.69 9.90
N LEU A 59 3.08 0.43 10.19
CA LEU A 59 2.65 1.75 9.71
C LEU A 59 2.87 1.89 8.20
N ALA A 60 1.80 2.21 7.48
CA ALA A 60 1.81 2.49 6.06
C ALA A 60 1.44 3.96 5.80
N GLN A 61 2.24 4.65 4.99
CA GLN A 61 1.99 6.01 4.53
C GLN A 61 1.94 6.02 3.01
N VAL A 62 0.91 6.66 2.46
CA VAL A 62 0.77 6.87 1.01
C VAL A 62 0.83 8.37 0.71
N ASP A 63 1.73 8.75 -0.19
CA ASP A 63 1.87 10.13 -0.64
C ASP A 63 1.17 10.34 -2.00
N PRO A 64 0.58 11.53 -2.22
CA PRO A 64 -0.11 11.86 -3.47
C PRO A 64 0.85 12.01 -4.64
N CYS A 65 0.30 11.89 -5.85
CA CYS A 65 1.01 12.20 -7.09
C CYS A 65 1.12 13.72 -7.28
N GLY A 66 2.32 14.30 -7.20
CA GLY A 66 2.62 15.66 -7.63
C GLY A 66 1.63 16.74 -7.15
N GLY A 67 1.47 16.89 -5.83
CA GLY A 67 0.53 17.87 -5.25
C GLY A 67 -0.96 17.53 -5.41
N GLY A 68 -1.28 16.36 -5.98
CA GLY A 68 -2.63 15.84 -6.15
C GLY A 68 -3.22 15.22 -4.87
N ARG A 69 -4.12 14.25 -5.03
CA ARG A 69 -4.87 13.62 -3.93
C ARG A 69 -4.49 12.16 -3.77
N VAL A 70 -4.51 11.69 -2.53
CA VAL A 70 -4.57 10.27 -2.19
C VAL A 70 -6.03 9.83 -2.27
N MET A 71 -6.28 8.64 -2.81
CA MET A 71 -7.62 8.05 -2.85
C MET A 71 -7.65 6.78 -2.00
N MET A 72 -8.67 6.67 -1.15
CA MET A 72 -8.89 5.52 -0.29
C MET A 72 -10.34 5.05 -0.47
N SER A 73 -10.50 3.77 -0.79
CA SER A 73 -11.77 3.07 -0.79
C SER A 73 -11.76 2.09 0.38
N ILE A 74 -12.61 2.35 1.37
CA ILE A 74 -12.81 1.46 2.51
C ILE A 74 -14.13 0.74 2.30
N THR A 75 -14.07 -0.57 2.24
CA THR A 75 -15.26 -1.41 2.16
C THR A 75 -15.64 -1.80 3.59
N PRO A 76 -16.82 -1.37 4.09
CA PRO A 76 -17.30 -1.82 5.37
C PRO A 76 -17.47 -3.35 5.36
N PRO A 77 -17.21 -4.05 6.48
CA PRO A 77 -17.59 -5.44 6.59
C PRO A 77 -19.09 -5.55 6.29
N LYS A 78 -19.49 -6.53 5.46
CA LYS A 78 -20.90 -6.75 5.15
C LYS A 78 -21.68 -6.84 6.47
N SER A 79 -22.55 -5.86 6.70
CA SER A 79 -23.43 -5.85 7.86
C SER A 79 -24.30 -7.09 7.81
N GLY A 80 -24.00 -8.03 8.70
CA GLY A 80 -24.77 -9.25 8.94
C GLY A 80 -24.87 -9.59 10.43
N ALA A 81 -24.56 -8.65 11.33
CA ALA A 81 -24.62 -8.86 12.77
C ALA A 81 -25.01 -7.57 13.52
N ALA A 82 -26.27 -7.18 13.37
CA ALA A 82 -27.13 -6.42 14.31
C ALA A 82 -28.41 -6.05 13.51
N ASN A 83 -29.64 -6.40 13.84
CA ASN A 83 -30.29 -6.90 15.05
C ASN A 83 -31.66 -7.54 14.64
N PRO A 84 -32.35 -8.31 15.48
CA PRO A 84 -33.28 -7.69 16.45
C PRO A 84 -32.95 -7.95 17.92
#